data_AF-A0A4R4IAR0-F1
#
_entry.id   AF-A0A4R4IAR0-F1
#
_cell.length_a   1.000
_cell.length_b   1.000
_cell.length_c   1.000
_cell.angle_alpha   90.00
_cell.angle_beta   90.00
_cell.angle_gamma   90.00
#
_symmetry.space_group_name_H-M   'P 1'
#
loop_
_entity.id
_entity.type
_entity.pdbx_description
1 polymer ?
#
loop_
_entity_poly.entity_id
_entity_poly.type
_entity_poly.pdbx_seq_one_letter_code
_entity_poly.pdbx_strand_id
1 'polypeptide(L)'
;MSKATHATRLSIVLLAALALAACTQSEVESASTSAGDPGHASGEHGSSSSAGLPQGRIAIGEQLANAKGKATGQSCIDCHGADGNAPIDPTYPRLGGQYGDYLAHALQAYRRGDRDHMLMTPQAASLSDQDIADLAAYFGSRPTQLRDLHGVN
;
A
#
# COMPACT_ATOMS: atom_id res chain seq x y z
N MET A 1 19.05 12.58 53.11
CA MET A 1 18.06 13.47 52.46
C MET A 1 16.80 12.65 52.23
N SER A 2 15.86 12.75 53.16
CA SER A 2 14.64 11.94 53.23
C SER A 2 13.56 12.47 52.31
N LYS A 3 12.82 11.59 51.62
CA LYS A 3 11.41 11.85 51.31
C LYS A 3 10.58 10.60 51.56
N ALA A 4 9.59 10.79 52.43
CA ALA A 4 8.63 9.81 52.91
C ALA A 4 7.41 9.73 51.99
N THR A 5 6.74 8.58 52.09
CA THR A 5 5.39 8.19 51.68
C THR A 5 4.29 9.24 51.85
N HIS A 6 3.29 9.24 50.94
CA HIS A 6 1.87 9.11 51.31
C HIS A 6 0.97 8.83 50.10
N ALA A 7 0.18 7.75 50.22
CA ALA A 7 -1.02 7.47 49.45
C ALA A 7 -2.22 8.18 50.08
N THR A 8 -3.17 8.68 49.28
CA THR A 8 -4.54 8.96 49.75
C THR A 8 -5.54 8.78 48.61
N ARG A 9 -6.62 8.07 48.91
CA ARG A 9 -7.74 7.70 48.02
C ARG A 9 -8.88 8.74 48.11
N LEU A 10 -9.76 8.67 47.10
CA LEU A 10 -11.23 8.86 47.14
C LEU A 10 -11.82 10.28 47.01
N SER A 11 -12.69 10.46 45.98
CA SER A 11 -14.06 11.05 45.99
C SER A 11 -14.46 11.42 44.54
N ILE A 12 -15.12 10.54 43.76
CA ILE A 12 -16.56 10.49 43.41
C ILE A 12 -17.36 11.79 43.58
N VAL A 13 -17.81 12.39 42.45
CA VAL A 13 -19.10 13.09 42.19
C VAL A 13 -19.27 13.15 40.65
N LEU A 14 -20.01 12.28 39.95
CA LEU A 14 -21.46 12.19 39.69
C LEU A 14 -22.15 13.47 39.15
N LEU A 15 -22.48 13.51 37.85
CA LEU A 15 -23.68 14.13 37.25
C LEU A 15 -23.74 13.71 35.76
N ALA A 16 -24.51 12.67 35.42
CA ALA A 16 -25.88 12.75 34.87
C ALA A 16 -25.91 13.43 33.47
N ALA A 17 -25.85 12.65 32.39
CA ALA A 17 -26.97 12.05 31.66
C ALA A 17 -27.83 13.08 30.89
N LEU A 18 -27.69 13.09 29.56
CA LEU A 18 -28.74 13.56 28.65
C LEU A 18 -28.87 12.55 27.50
N ALA A 19 -30.03 11.89 27.47
CA ALA A 19 -30.47 10.95 26.46
C ALA A 19 -31.45 11.65 25.50
N LEU A 20 -31.32 11.40 24.19
CA LEU A 20 -32.33 11.56 23.13
C LEU A 20 -31.62 11.15 21.82
N ALA A 21 -32.12 10.33 20.90
CA ALA A 21 -33.35 9.60 20.72
C ALA A 21 -33.04 8.44 19.75
N ALA A 22 -33.70 7.30 19.93
CA ALA A 22 -33.79 6.25 18.91
C ALA A 22 -35.02 6.52 18.04
N CYS A 23 -34.87 6.48 16.72
CA CYS A 23 -35.95 6.15 15.79
C CYS A 23 -35.38 5.29 14.65
N THR A 24 -36.08 4.20 14.39
CA THR A 24 -35.78 3.11 13.45
C THR A 24 -36.52 3.29 12.13
N GLN A 25 -36.12 2.49 11.12
CA GLN A 25 -36.82 2.12 9.87
C GLN A 25 -36.59 3.08 8.68
N SER A 26 -35.90 2.65 7.61
CA SER A 26 -36.27 1.70 6.54
C SER A 26 -37.22 2.31 5.49
N GLU A 27 -36.73 2.27 4.24
CA GLU A 27 -37.44 2.20 2.95
C GLU A 27 -37.78 3.46 2.13
N VAL A 28 -37.54 3.25 0.82
CA VAL A 28 -38.15 3.77 -0.42
C VAL A 28 -37.82 5.17 -0.97
N GLU A 29 -36.86 5.16 -1.91
CA GLU A 29 -37.05 5.39 -3.35
C GLU A 29 -37.87 6.62 -3.81
N SER A 30 -37.23 7.50 -4.59
CA SER A 30 -37.69 8.00 -5.91
C SER A 30 -36.77 9.14 -6.37
N ALA A 31 -35.85 8.87 -7.30
CA ALA A 31 -36.08 8.95 -8.74
C ALA A 31 -36.01 10.39 -9.29
N SER A 32 -34.97 10.66 -10.08
CA SER A 32 -35.15 11.45 -11.28
C SER A 32 -34.38 10.79 -12.41
N THR A 33 -35.16 10.46 -13.43
CA THR A 33 -34.83 9.75 -14.64
C THR A 33 -34.10 10.69 -15.60
N SER A 34 -33.04 10.22 -16.24
CA SER A 34 -32.66 10.72 -17.57
C SER A 34 -32.32 9.52 -18.44
N ALA A 35 -33.22 9.25 -19.38
CA ALA A 35 -33.17 8.16 -20.32
C ALA A 35 -32.10 8.40 -21.41
N GLY A 36 -31.47 7.30 -21.83
CA GLY A 36 -31.03 7.09 -23.21
C GLY A 36 -29.53 7.04 -23.45
N ASP A 37 -28.93 5.86 -23.34
CA ASP A 37 -28.09 5.35 -24.43
C ASP A 37 -27.96 3.81 -24.36
N PRO A 38 -28.35 3.04 -25.39
CA PRO A 38 -28.18 1.59 -25.39
C PRO A 38 -26.85 1.21 -26.04
N GLY A 39 -26.02 0.48 -25.29
CA GLY A 39 -24.96 -0.34 -25.88
C GLY A 39 -23.55 0.04 -25.44
N HIS A 40 -23.20 -0.28 -24.20
CA HIS A 40 -21.87 -0.81 -23.94
C HIS A 40 -22.00 -2.02 -23.03
N ALA A 41 -21.61 -3.17 -23.56
CA ALA A 41 -21.43 -4.37 -22.78
C ALA A 41 -20.55 -4.03 -21.57
N SER A 42 -21.08 -4.21 -20.38
CA SER A 42 -20.32 -4.19 -19.14
C SER A 42 -19.40 -5.41 -19.14
N GLY A 43 -18.30 -5.32 -19.90
CA GLY A 43 -17.11 -6.05 -19.55
C GLY A 43 -16.66 -5.50 -18.21
N GLU A 44 -16.68 -6.35 -17.18
CA GLU A 44 -16.07 -6.05 -15.90
C GLU A 44 -14.58 -5.86 -16.14
N HIS A 45 -14.18 -4.63 -16.48
CA HIS A 45 -12.80 -4.19 -16.49
C HIS A 45 -12.35 -4.07 -15.03
N GLY A 46 -12.19 -5.22 -14.37
CA GLY A 46 -11.12 -5.33 -13.38
C GLY A 46 -9.83 -5.12 -14.18
N SER A 47 -9.36 -3.88 -14.23
CA SER A 47 -8.10 -3.51 -14.90
C SER A 47 -6.98 -4.36 -14.33
N SER A 48 -6.72 -5.49 -14.97
CA SER A 48 -5.50 -6.23 -14.74
C SER A 48 -4.36 -5.40 -15.31
N SER A 49 -3.31 -5.17 -14.51
CA SER A 49 -2.10 -4.54 -15.00
C SER A 49 -1.55 -5.33 -16.20
N SER A 50 -0.74 -4.69 -17.05
CA SER A 50 -0.17 -5.35 -18.24
C SER A 50 0.67 -6.61 -17.90
N ALA A 51 1.06 -6.75 -16.62
CA ALA A 51 1.71 -7.93 -16.04
C ALA A 51 0.77 -9.10 -15.68
N GLY A 52 -0.53 -9.05 -15.99
CA GLY A 52 -1.50 -10.09 -15.64
C GLY A 52 -1.80 -10.18 -14.15
N LEU A 53 -1.55 -9.10 -13.40
CA LEU A 53 -1.79 -8.99 -11.97
C LEU A 53 -3.14 -8.30 -11.67
N PRO A 54 -3.73 -8.51 -10.49
CA PRO A 54 -4.88 -7.73 -10.04
C PRO A 54 -4.54 -6.25 -9.89
N GLN A 55 -5.55 -5.40 -9.70
CA GLN A 55 -5.36 -3.98 -9.42
C GLN A 55 -4.60 -3.78 -8.10
N GLY A 56 -3.51 -3.01 -8.14
CA GLY A 56 -2.73 -2.68 -6.95
C GLY A 56 -3.40 -1.63 -6.06
N ARG A 57 -3.29 -1.84 -4.74
CA ARG A 57 -3.82 -0.98 -3.68
C ARG A 57 -2.67 -0.25 -3.00
N ILE A 58 -2.48 1.03 -3.36
CA ILE A 58 -1.34 1.85 -2.91
C ILE A 58 -1.17 1.84 -1.38
N ALA A 59 -2.27 2.00 -0.62
CA ALA A 59 -2.20 2.04 0.85
C ALA A 59 -1.72 0.71 1.47
N ILE A 60 -2.09 -0.43 0.87
CA ILE A 60 -1.61 -1.73 1.34
C ILE A 60 -0.16 -1.96 0.89
N GLY A 61 0.19 -1.52 -0.31
CA GLY A 61 1.57 -1.54 -0.80
C GLY A 61 2.52 -0.76 0.10
N GLU A 62 2.08 0.40 0.61
CA GLU A 62 2.84 1.16 1.59
C GLU A 62 3.07 0.36 2.88
N GLN A 63 2.00 -0.25 3.41
CA GLN A 63 2.11 -1.08 4.62
C GLN A 63 3.08 -2.26 4.41
N LEU A 64 2.98 -2.95 3.27
CA LEU A 64 3.88 -4.04 2.90
C LEU A 64 5.33 -3.58 2.74
N ALA A 65 5.55 -2.42 2.11
CA ALA A 65 6.88 -1.86 1.89
C ALA A 65 7.62 -1.56 3.20
N ASN A 66 6.87 -1.22 4.26
CA ASN A 66 7.38 -0.93 5.60
C ASN A 66 7.40 -2.16 6.52
N ALA A 67 6.71 -3.24 6.17
CA ALA A 67 6.64 -4.44 6.97
C ALA A 67 7.86 -5.33 6.75
N LYS A 68 8.37 -5.92 7.85
CA LYS A 68 9.47 -6.90 7.77
C LYS A 68 8.97 -8.23 7.22
N GLY A 69 9.57 -8.69 6.13
CA GLY A 69 9.27 -9.98 5.51
C GLY A 69 9.65 -11.15 6.43
N LYS A 70 8.84 -12.21 6.43
CA LYS A 70 9.10 -13.41 7.26
C LYS A 70 10.38 -14.15 6.86
N ALA A 71 10.74 -14.12 5.57
CA ALA A 71 11.89 -14.83 5.04
C ALA A 71 13.23 -14.20 5.44
N THR A 72 13.27 -12.87 5.54
CA THR A 72 14.53 -12.10 5.65
C THR A 72 14.60 -11.24 6.91
N GLY A 73 13.46 -10.96 7.55
CA GLY A 73 13.36 -10.00 8.66
C GLY A 73 13.62 -8.55 8.25
N GLN A 74 13.64 -8.24 6.96
CA GLN A 74 13.84 -6.89 6.42
C GLN A 74 12.58 -6.41 5.70
N SER A 75 12.35 -5.11 5.74
CA SER A 75 11.35 -4.42 4.92
C SER A 75 11.96 -3.99 3.57
N CYS A 76 11.11 -3.59 2.62
CA CYS A 76 11.60 -3.07 1.34
C CYS A 76 12.40 -1.78 1.52
N ILE A 77 11.91 -0.90 2.41
CA ILE A 77 12.54 0.40 2.66
C ILE A 77 13.85 0.29 3.48
N ASP A 78 14.10 -0.84 4.16
CA ASP A 78 15.35 -1.05 4.91
C ASP A 78 16.57 -0.98 3.99
N CYS A 79 16.43 -1.35 2.70
CA CYS A 79 17.51 -1.25 1.71
C CYS A 79 17.25 -0.18 0.64
N HIS A 80 16.01 -0.04 0.16
CA HIS A 80 15.67 0.90 -0.91
C HIS A 80 15.36 2.32 -0.42
N GLY A 81 15.29 2.51 0.90
CA GLY A 81 15.07 3.78 1.56
C GLY A 81 13.63 4.25 1.58
N ALA A 82 13.41 5.40 2.23
CA ALA A 82 12.11 6.07 2.27
C ALA A 82 11.56 6.31 0.86
N ASP A 83 10.28 5.98 0.65
CA ASP A 83 9.60 5.98 -0.65
C ASP A 83 10.32 5.19 -1.77
N GLY A 84 11.28 4.32 -1.43
CA GLY A 84 12.14 3.64 -2.41
C GLY A 84 13.07 4.58 -3.17
N ASN A 85 13.35 5.78 -2.64
CA ASN A 85 14.08 6.84 -3.32
C ASN A 85 15.40 7.25 -2.65
N ALA A 86 15.69 6.73 -1.45
CA ALA A 86 16.87 7.06 -0.66
C ALA A 86 17.63 5.80 -0.22
N PRO A 87 18.12 4.96 -1.17
CA PRO A 87 18.75 3.69 -0.85
C PRO A 87 19.94 3.86 0.09
N ILE A 88 20.19 2.85 0.92
CA ILE A 88 21.24 2.87 1.95
C ILE A 88 22.66 2.84 1.36
N ASP A 89 22.80 2.39 0.12
CA ASP A 89 24.03 2.38 -0.65
C ASP A 89 23.67 2.55 -2.15
N PRO A 90 24.51 3.22 -2.97
CA PRO A 90 24.22 3.47 -4.39
C PRO A 90 24.03 2.24 -5.27
N THR A 91 24.45 1.06 -4.82
CA THR A 91 24.24 -0.21 -5.55
C THR A 91 22.80 -0.73 -5.45
N TYR A 92 22.02 -0.28 -4.45
CA TYR A 92 20.60 -0.61 -4.36
C TYR A 92 19.80 0.27 -5.33
N PRO A 93 19.00 -0.32 -6.24
CA PRO A 93 18.24 0.45 -7.19
C PRO A 93 17.14 1.24 -6.50
N ARG A 94 16.77 2.37 -7.09
CA ARG A 94 15.61 3.15 -6.68
C ARG A 94 14.35 2.54 -7.25
N LEU A 95 13.33 2.44 -6.42
CA LEU A 95 12.01 1.91 -6.78
C LEU A 95 10.99 3.03 -6.97
N GLY A 96 11.18 4.15 -6.26
CA GLY A 96 10.24 5.25 -6.24
C GLY A 96 10.04 5.90 -7.62
N GLY A 97 8.78 5.96 -8.06
CA GLY A 97 8.38 6.51 -9.35
C GLY A 97 8.92 5.75 -10.56
N GLN A 98 9.32 4.48 -10.36
CA GLN A 98 9.55 3.55 -11.46
C GLN A 98 8.21 3.07 -12.03
N TYR A 99 8.17 2.66 -13.31
CA TYR A 99 6.95 2.15 -13.92
C TYR A 99 6.42 0.94 -13.15
N GLY A 100 5.16 0.99 -12.72
CA GLY A 100 4.54 -0.07 -11.90
C GLY A 100 4.63 -1.44 -12.58
N ASP A 101 4.36 -1.50 -13.89
CA ASP A 101 4.44 -2.74 -14.66
C ASP A 101 5.84 -3.35 -14.67
N TYR A 102 6.89 -2.51 -14.70
CA TYR A 102 8.27 -3.00 -14.61
C TYR A 102 8.58 -3.55 -13.21
N LEU A 103 8.14 -2.87 -12.15
CA LEU A 103 8.32 -3.34 -10.77
C LEU A 103 7.61 -4.68 -10.55
N ALA A 104 6.37 -4.80 -11.02
CA ALA A 104 5.58 -6.02 -10.98
C ALA A 104 6.30 -7.16 -11.71
N HIS A 105 6.76 -6.92 -12.95
CA HIS A 105 7.49 -7.89 -13.73
C HIS A 105 8.78 -8.35 -13.03
N ALA A 106 9.56 -7.42 -12.47
CA ALA A 106 10.80 -7.74 -11.78
C ALA A 106 10.55 -8.60 -10.53
N LEU A 107 9.57 -8.25 -9.70
CA LEU A 107 9.20 -9.03 -8.50
C LEU A 107 8.72 -10.43 -8.87
N GLN A 108 7.88 -10.55 -9.90
CA GLN A 108 7.45 -11.86 -10.41
C GLN A 108 8.64 -12.69 -10.93
N ALA A 109 9.58 -12.07 -11.65
CA ALA A 109 10.77 -12.74 -12.17
C ALA A 109 11.68 -13.23 -11.04
N TYR A 110 11.88 -12.44 -9.97
CA TYR A 110 12.60 -12.89 -8.78
C TYR A 110 11.89 -14.05 -8.08
N ARG A 111 10.56 -13.97 -7.93
CA ARG A 111 9.76 -15.04 -7.29
C ARG A 111 9.81 -16.36 -8.06
N ARG A 112 9.84 -16.32 -9.40
CA ARG A 112 9.90 -17.52 -10.26
C ARG A 112 11.32 -18.02 -10.54
N GLY A 113 12.35 -17.23 -10.20
CA GLY A 113 13.75 -17.56 -10.48
C GLY A 113 14.23 -17.20 -11.89
N ASP A 114 13.40 -16.54 -12.71
CA ASP A 114 13.79 -16.04 -14.04
C ASP A 114 14.84 -14.92 -13.93
N ARG A 115 14.82 -14.20 -12.81
CA ARG A 115 15.82 -13.21 -12.42
C ARG A 115 16.38 -13.62 -11.07
N ASP A 116 17.68 -13.89 -10.98
CA ASP A 116 18.30 -14.31 -9.73
C ASP A 116 19.13 -13.19 -9.09
N HIS A 117 18.99 -13.03 -7.78
CA HIS A 117 19.85 -12.17 -6.97
C HIS A 117 19.78 -12.60 -5.50
N MET A 118 20.94 -12.81 -4.88
CA MET A 118 21.07 -13.37 -3.52
C MET A 118 20.24 -12.64 -2.45
N LEU A 119 20.01 -11.32 -2.60
CA LEU A 119 19.18 -10.55 -1.67
C LEU A 119 17.72 -10.46 -2.08
N MET A 120 17.39 -10.39 -3.37
CA MET A 120 16.01 -10.11 -3.82
C MET A 120 15.19 -11.35 -4.06
N THR A 121 15.80 -12.46 -4.47
CA THR A 121 15.13 -13.76 -4.60
C THR A 121 14.38 -14.14 -3.30
N PRO A 122 15.01 -14.13 -2.09
CA PRO A 122 14.28 -14.45 -0.86
C PRO A 122 13.25 -13.40 -0.44
N GLN A 123 13.40 -12.13 -0.86
CA GLN A 123 12.40 -11.09 -0.59
C GLN A 123 11.11 -11.31 -1.39
N ALA A 124 11.24 -11.71 -2.65
CA ALA A 124 10.10 -11.91 -3.54
C ALA A 124 9.43 -13.28 -3.39
N ALA A 125 10.15 -14.28 -2.85
CA ALA A 125 9.75 -15.69 -2.84
C ALA A 125 8.35 -15.96 -2.27
N SER A 126 7.94 -15.22 -1.23
CA SER A 126 6.64 -15.43 -0.56
C SER A 126 5.58 -14.40 -0.93
N LEU A 127 5.84 -13.50 -1.87
CA LEU A 127 4.85 -12.49 -2.26
C LEU A 127 3.74 -13.12 -3.09
N SER A 128 2.48 -12.86 -2.74
CA SER A 128 1.34 -13.19 -3.59
C SER A 128 1.25 -12.25 -4.80
N ASP A 129 0.42 -12.59 -5.78
CA ASP A 129 0.16 -11.71 -6.93
C ASP A 129 -0.43 -10.36 -6.50
N GLN A 130 -1.29 -10.36 -5.48
CA GLN A 130 -1.84 -9.13 -4.92
C GLN A 130 -0.75 -8.31 -4.20
N ASP A 131 0.15 -8.95 -3.45
CA ASP A 131 1.25 -8.23 -2.78
C ASP A 131 2.17 -7.56 -3.80
N ILE A 132 2.50 -8.26 -4.90
CA ILE A 132 3.30 -7.70 -5.98
C ILE A 132 2.58 -6.51 -6.62
N ALA A 133 1.28 -6.64 -6.91
CA ALA A 133 0.49 -5.55 -7.47
C ALA A 133 0.45 -4.33 -6.53
N ASP A 134 0.23 -4.56 -5.24
CA ASP A 134 0.15 -3.53 -4.21
C ASP A 134 1.50 -2.80 -4.07
N LEU A 135 2.62 -3.53 -3.97
CA LEU A 135 3.97 -2.98 -3.90
C LEU A 135 4.34 -2.19 -5.16
N ALA A 136 4.04 -2.73 -6.34
CA ALA A 136 4.30 -2.07 -7.62
C ALA A 136 3.50 -0.77 -7.77
N ALA A 137 2.23 -0.77 -7.39
CA ALA A 137 1.39 0.43 -7.38
C ALA A 137 1.90 1.47 -6.38
N TYR A 138 2.30 1.05 -5.18
CA TYR A 138 2.84 1.95 -4.17
C TYR A 138 4.13 2.62 -4.64
N PHE A 139 5.16 1.85 -4.96
CA PHE A 139 6.45 2.41 -5.37
C PHE A 139 6.34 3.20 -6.68
N GLY A 140 5.54 2.74 -7.63
CA GLY A 140 5.31 3.46 -8.89
C GLY A 140 4.57 4.79 -8.72
N SER A 141 3.78 4.95 -7.64
CA SER A 141 3.13 6.22 -7.31
C SER A 141 4.04 7.25 -6.62
N ARG A 142 5.27 6.86 -6.23
CA ARG A 142 6.20 7.76 -5.54
C ARG A 142 6.82 8.77 -6.53
N PRO A 143 7.38 9.89 -6.05
CA PRO A 143 8.06 10.85 -6.92
C PRO A 143 9.13 10.17 -7.78
N THR A 144 9.08 10.38 -9.08
CA THR A 144 10.04 9.80 -10.02
C THR A 144 11.36 10.55 -9.99
N GLN A 145 12.45 9.79 -10.09
CA GLN A 145 13.80 10.31 -10.30
C GLN A 145 14.46 9.68 -11.53
N LEU A 146 13.65 9.08 -12.39
CA LEU A 146 14.09 8.64 -13.70
C LEU A 146 14.42 9.88 -14.52
N ARG A 147 15.63 9.89 -15.07
CA ARG A 147 15.98 10.85 -16.11
C ARG A 147 15.60 10.22 -17.44
N ASP A 148 14.69 10.86 -18.14
CA ASP A 148 14.40 10.56 -19.53
C ASP A 148 15.29 11.41 -20.44
N LEU A 149 15.04 11.32 -21.75
CA LEU A 149 15.75 12.09 -22.76
C LEU A 149 15.15 13.49 -22.98
N HIS A 150 14.23 13.95 -22.12
CA HIS A 150 13.75 15.32 -22.21
C HIS A 150 14.83 16.29 -21.71
N GLY A 151 15.26 17.21 -22.58
CA GLY A 151 16.26 18.23 -22.25
C GLY A 151 17.72 17.84 -22.50
N VAL A 152 17.98 16.72 -23.16
CA VAL A 152 19.29 16.43 -23.77
C VAL A 152 19.28 16.89 -25.23
N ASN A 153 19.39 18.20 -25.45
CA ASN A 153 19.65 18.81 -26.76
C ASN A 153 20.98 19.56 -26.75
#